data_AF-A0A1Q3JR58-F1
#
_entry.id   AF-A0A1Q3JR58-F1
#
_cell.length_a   1.000
_cell.length_b   1.000
_cell.length_c   1.000
_cell.angle_alpha   90.00
_cell.angle_beta   90.00
_cell.angle_gamma   90.00
#
_symmetry.space_group_name_H-M   'P 1'
#
loop_
_entity.id
_entity.type
_entity.pdbx_description
1 polymer ?
#
loop_
_entity_poly.entity_id
_entity_poly.type
_entity_poly.pdbx_seq_one_letter_code
_entity_poly.pdbx_strand_id
1 'polypeptide(L)'
;MRYIFTKKLCAFAFGLIMFSACTPKTQNVQPGSDNFVRGADISWLPQMEATGYQFYADNGQKEDCFKILKDHGINSIRLRTWVNPSDHKINGHCSTPETVAMAVRARQHGMKVMINFHYSDSWADPGKQYKPAAWVGLGFEDLKKALHDYTLDVMKQLKNAGVSPEWVQIGNEIPGGLLLPEGSTDNWPQLAQLLNAGHDAVKAVSPATKIVLHVDQGNNNARFRWWFDSATKHNVRFDVIGMSYYPWWLEGKPDYTLSINDLGYNLNDMAARYGKKVMVVETGGEDVQSQNTYNMLVAVIKKVKAVPGKKGLGVMYWEPQGARSWSQYPLSAWGDDGKPTKAMDAFLAD
;
A
#
# COMPACT_ATOMS: atom_id res chain seq x y z
N MET A 1 14.73 -95.31 -20.59
CA MET A 1 15.53 -94.65 -21.65
C MET A 1 14.86 -93.31 -21.98
N ARG A 2 15.66 -92.30 -22.32
CA ARG A 2 15.40 -90.84 -22.33
C ARG A 2 14.24 -90.30 -23.20
N TYR A 3 13.99 -89.00 -23.01
CA TYR A 3 13.37 -87.94 -23.86
C TYR A 3 11.90 -87.60 -23.51
N ILE A 4 11.54 -86.48 -22.86
CA ILE A 4 11.73 -85.02 -23.06
C ILE A 4 10.95 -84.42 -24.26
N PHE A 5 9.82 -83.79 -23.89
CA PHE A 5 9.13 -82.58 -24.38
C PHE A 5 8.95 -82.25 -25.87
N THR A 6 7.69 -82.03 -26.27
CA THR A 6 7.16 -80.70 -26.66
C THR A 6 5.63 -80.73 -26.78
N LYS A 7 4.91 -79.86 -26.05
CA LYS A 7 3.47 -79.61 -26.23
C LYS A 7 3.27 -78.19 -26.77
N LYS A 8 2.67 -78.07 -27.95
CA LYS A 8 2.11 -76.82 -28.48
C LYS A 8 0.76 -76.58 -27.79
N LEU A 9 0.50 -75.37 -27.30
CA LEU A 9 -0.81 -74.96 -26.79
C LEU A 9 -1.41 -73.88 -27.70
N CYS A 10 -2.61 -74.17 -28.21
CA CYS A 10 -3.44 -73.25 -28.98
C CYS A 10 -4.05 -72.16 -28.09
N ALA A 11 -4.11 -70.95 -28.65
CA ALA A 11 -4.74 -69.79 -28.04
C ALA A 11 -6.28 -69.86 -28.12
N PHE A 12 -6.96 -69.47 -27.04
CA PHE A 12 -8.37 -69.09 -27.04
C PHE A 12 -8.45 -67.67 -26.47
N ALA A 13 -8.99 -66.74 -27.27
CA ALA A 13 -9.22 -65.36 -26.89
C ALA A 13 -10.60 -65.23 -26.22
N PHE A 14 -10.62 -64.72 -24.98
CA PHE A 14 -11.83 -64.24 -24.31
C PHE A 14 -11.73 -62.72 -24.19
N GLY A 15 -12.67 -62.01 -24.82
CA GLY A 15 -12.77 -60.55 -24.78
C GLY A 15 -13.26 -60.08 -23.41
N LEU A 16 -12.51 -59.16 -22.80
CA LEU A 16 -12.89 -58.46 -21.57
C LEU A 16 -13.48 -57.09 -21.94
N ILE A 17 -14.79 -56.90 -21.70
CA ILE A 17 -15.46 -55.61 -21.83
C ILE A 17 -15.22 -54.84 -20.52
N MET A 18 -14.36 -53.82 -20.56
CA MET A 18 -14.10 -52.91 -19.44
C MET A 18 -15.09 -51.74 -19.49
N PHE A 19 -16.03 -51.71 -18.54
CA PHE A 19 -16.84 -50.53 -18.26
C PHE A 19 -15.96 -49.47 -17.58
N SER A 20 -15.60 -48.42 -18.33
CA SER A 20 -14.87 -47.28 -17.81
C SER A 20 -15.85 -46.32 -17.13
N ALA A 21 -15.93 -46.36 -15.80
CA ALA A 21 -16.68 -45.40 -15.01
C ALA A 21 -15.96 -44.03 -15.04
N CYS A 22 -16.46 -43.10 -15.83
CA CYS A 22 -16.05 -41.69 -15.79
C CYS A 22 -16.54 -41.05 -14.49
N THR A 23 -15.67 -40.99 -13.48
CA THR A 23 -15.84 -40.06 -12.36
C THR A 23 -15.54 -38.65 -12.89
N PRO A 24 -16.45 -37.67 -12.76
CA PRO A 24 -16.11 -36.30 -13.13
C PRO A 24 -15.02 -35.83 -12.17
N LYS A 25 -13.84 -35.52 -12.72
CA LYS A 25 -12.82 -34.77 -11.99
C LYS A 25 -13.45 -33.44 -11.62
N THR A 26 -13.78 -33.26 -10.34
CA THR A 26 -13.92 -31.94 -9.74
C THR A 26 -12.59 -31.23 -9.96
N GLN A 27 -12.56 -30.33 -10.94
CA GLN A 27 -11.50 -29.35 -11.02
C GLN A 27 -11.61 -28.52 -9.75
N ASN A 28 -10.67 -28.69 -8.84
CA ASN A 28 -10.39 -27.68 -7.83
C ASN A 28 -10.01 -26.41 -8.59
N VAL A 29 -11.00 -25.56 -8.86
CA VAL A 29 -10.76 -24.17 -9.20
C VAL A 29 -10.11 -23.60 -7.95
N GLN A 30 -8.78 -23.54 -7.95
CA GLN A 30 -8.06 -22.62 -7.08
C GLN A 30 -8.73 -21.26 -7.29
N PRO A 31 -9.27 -20.61 -6.24
CA PRO A 31 -9.75 -19.24 -6.38
C PRO A 31 -8.59 -18.46 -7.01
N GLY A 32 -8.80 -17.92 -8.21
CA GLY A 32 -7.76 -17.16 -8.88
C GLY A 32 -7.30 -16.10 -7.91
N SER A 33 -6.04 -16.17 -7.47
CA SER A 33 -5.52 -15.27 -6.45
C SER A 33 -5.64 -13.85 -6.98
N ASP A 34 -6.67 -13.13 -6.56
CA ASP A 34 -6.88 -11.75 -6.91
C ASP A 34 -5.66 -10.97 -6.39
N ASN A 35 -4.81 -10.52 -7.32
CA ASN A 35 -3.59 -9.79 -7.00
C ASN A 35 -3.87 -8.35 -6.52
N PHE A 36 -5.16 -7.97 -6.40
CA PHE A 36 -5.59 -6.68 -5.91
C PHE A 36 -5.15 -6.43 -4.47
N VAL A 37 -4.60 -5.25 -4.24
CA VAL A 37 -4.09 -4.82 -2.94
C VAL A 37 -5.25 -4.28 -2.12
N ARG A 38 -5.49 -4.96 -1.00
CA ARG A 38 -6.41 -4.56 0.07
C ARG A 38 -5.52 -4.17 1.23
N GLY A 39 -5.24 -2.88 1.37
CA GLY A 39 -4.19 -2.42 2.27
C GLY A 39 -4.68 -1.59 3.44
N ALA A 40 -3.83 -1.52 4.47
CA ALA A 40 -3.96 -0.58 5.57
C ALA A 40 -2.60 0.08 5.85
N ASP A 41 -2.57 1.40 6.03
CA ASP A 41 -1.48 2.05 6.75
C ASP A 41 -1.74 1.88 8.24
N ILE A 42 -0.76 1.36 8.99
CA ILE A 42 -0.91 1.10 10.42
C ILE A 42 0.28 1.64 11.22
N SER A 43 0.91 2.70 10.74
CA SER A 43 2.16 3.16 11.36
C SER A 43 1.97 3.81 12.73
N TRP A 44 0.73 4.06 13.18
CA TRP A 44 0.43 4.36 14.57
C TRP A 44 0.45 3.13 15.49
N LEU A 45 0.38 1.90 14.97
CA LEU A 45 0.25 0.70 15.80
C LEU A 45 1.33 0.61 16.90
N PRO A 46 2.63 0.85 16.64
CA PRO A 46 3.64 0.83 17.71
C PRO A 46 3.36 1.85 18.82
N GLN A 47 2.92 3.06 18.45
CA GLN A 47 2.56 4.11 19.40
C GLN A 47 1.34 3.72 20.24
N MET A 48 0.33 3.15 19.61
CA MET A 48 -0.87 2.67 20.28
C MET A 48 -0.52 1.57 21.29
N GLU A 49 0.29 0.60 20.89
CA GLU A 49 0.76 -0.48 21.77
C GLU A 49 1.63 0.06 22.92
N ALA A 50 2.55 0.98 22.65
CA ALA A 50 3.41 1.62 23.67
C ALA A 50 2.62 2.45 24.70
N THR A 51 1.47 2.99 24.30
CA THR A 51 0.55 3.73 25.20
C THR A 51 -0.48 2.83 25.89
N GLY A 52 -0.44 1.51 25.65
CA GLY A 52 -1.28 0.52 26.33
C GLY A 52 -2.65 0.30 25.68
N TYR A 53 -2.89 0.83 24.47
CA TYR A 53 -4.11 0.58 23.73
C TYR A 53 -4.25 -0.92 23.41
N GLN A 54 -5.48 -1.43 23.45
CA GLN A 54 -5.78 -2.84 23.21
C GLN A 54 -6.77 -2.98 22.07
N PHE A 55 -6.55 -3.97 21.22
CA PHE A 55 -7.41 -4.29 20.09
C PHE A 55 -8.21 -5.55 20.39
N TYR A 56 -9.46 -5.57 19.91
CA TYR A 56 -10.37 -6.68 20.09
C TYR A 56 -10.94 -7.09 18.74
N ALA A 57 -11.03 -8.41 18.50
CA ALA A 57 -11.75 -8.96 17.36
C ALA A 57 -13.27 -8.76 17.52
N ASP A 58 -14.04 -9.06 16.49
CA ASP A 58 -15.51 -8.90 16.47
C ASP A 58 -16.20 -9.62 17.65
N ASN A 59 -15.69 -10.80 18.01
CA ASN A 59 -16.17 -11.60 19.13
C ASN A 59 -15.84 -11.03 20.52
N GLY A 60 -15.14 -9.89 20.59
CA GLY A 60 -14.75 -9.22 21.82
C GLY A 60 -13.49 -9.78 22.49
N GLN A 61 -12.79 -10.73 21.88
CA GLN A 61 -11.52 -11.22 22.42
C GLN A 61 -10.36 -10.32 22.01
N LYS A 62 -9.44 -10.10 22.95
CA LYS A 62 -8.20 -9.36 22.68
C LYS A 62 -7.41 -10.10 21.61
N GLU A 63 -6.96 -9.38 20.59
CA GLU A 63 -6.29 -9.96 19.42
C GLU A 63 -5.24 -9.01 18.86
N ASP A 64 -4.28 -9.55 18.11
CA ASP A 64 -3.28 -8.80 17.37
C ASP A 64 -3.91 -7.98 16.22
N CYS A 65 -3.57 -6.69 16.10
CA CYS A 65 -4.12 -5.81 15.06
C CYS A 65 -3.88 -6.35 13.63
N PHE A 66 -2.73 -6.96 13.35
CA PHE A 66 -2.48 -7.58 12.03
C PHE A 66 -3.40 -8.76 11.78
N LYS A 67 -3.71 -9.55 12.81
CA LYS A 67 -4.64 -10.68 12.69
C LYS A 67 -6.05 -10.18 12.42
N ILE A 68 -6.53 -9.17 13.16
CA ILE A 68 -7.83 -8.54 12.92
C ILE A 68 -7.91 -8.04 11.48
N LEU A 69 -6.95 -7.21 11.04
CA LEU A 69 -6.94 -6.67 9.67
C LEU A 69 -6.93 -7.78 8.61
N LYS A 70 -6.17 -8.86 8.83
CA LYS A 70 -6.15 -10.02 7.94
C LYS A 70 -7.51 -10.69 7.83
N ASP A 71 -8.23 -10.83 8.95
CA ASP A 71 -9.58 -11.41 8.98
C ASP A 71 -10.60 -10.54 8.21
N HIS A 72 -10.38 -9.22 8.15
CA HIS A 72 -11.13 -8.29 7.28
C HIS A 72 -10.55 -8.16 5.86
N GLY A 73 -9.73 -9.10 5.42
CA GLY A 73 -9.27 -9.19 4.02
C GLY A 73 -8.08 -8.31 3.65
N ILE A 74 -7.46 -7.63 4.63
CA ILE A 74 -6.22 -6.87 4.38
C ILE A 74 -5.08 -7.83 4.08
N ASN A 75 -4.40 -7.58 2.96
CA ASN A 75 -3.29 -8.40 2.45
C ASN A 75 -1.98 -7.63 2.31
N SER A 76 -1.99 -6.32 2.56
CA SER A 76 -0.84 -5.44 2.39
C SER A 76 -0.81 -4.36 3.47
N ILE A 77 0.38 -3.97 3.91
CA ILE A 77 0.58 -2.97 4.95
C ILE A 77 1.45 -1.84 4.40
N ARG A 78 1.02 -0.61 4.66
CA ARG A 78 1.79 0.61 4.39
C ARG A 78 2.40 1.12 5.69
N LEU A 79 3.67 1.52 5.64
CA LEU A 79 4.39 2.03 6.78
C LEU A 79 5.12 3.31 6.40
N ARG A 80 4.82 4.42 7.08
CA ARG A 80 5.64 5.62 6.97
C ARG A 80 6.94 5.48 7.77
N THR A 81 7.98 6.14 7.28
CA THR A 81 9.29 6.23 7.95
C THR A 81 9.77 7.67 7.96
N TRP A 82 10.13 8.15 9.15
CA TRP A 82 10.67 9.48 9.42
C TRP A 82 12.18 9.41 9.64
N VAL A 83 12.88 10.50 9.33
CA VAL A 83 14.34 10.52 9.34
C VAL A 83 14.85 10.46 10.78
N ASN A 84 14.53 11.47 11.60
CA ASN A 84 14.82 11.51 13.02
C ASN A 84 13.57 11.96 13.79
N PRO A 85 12.57 11.06 13.99
CA PRO A 85 11.46 11.36 14.88
C PRO A 85 11.97 11.75 16.28
N SER A 86 11.17 12.52 17.03
CA SER A 86 11.49 12.80 18.43
C SER A 86 11.55 11.50 19.26
N ASP A 87 12.02 11.57 20.51
CA ASP A 87 11.98 10.46 21.46
C ASP A 87 10.67 10.43 22.29
N HIS A 88 9.79 11.41 22.07
CA HIS A 88 8.63 11.60 22.90
C HIS A 88 7.55 10.55 22.60
N LYS A 89 7.07 9.87 23.65
CA LYS A 89 6.17 8.71 23.59
C LYS A 89 4.89 8.89 22.74
N ILE A 90 4.47 10.12 22.46
CA ILE A 90 3.23 10.42 21.71
C ILE A 90 3.51 10.91 20.27
N ASN A 91 4.72 11.35 19.93
CA ASN A 91 5.01 11.88 18.59
C ASN A 91 6.38 11.47 18.05
N GLY A 92 7.07 10.56 18.74
CA GLY A 92 8.41 10.07 18.46
C GLY A 92 8.47 8.70 17.79
N HIS A 93 7.47 8.38 16.98
CA HIS A 93 7.32 7.07 16.34
C HIS A 93 7.71 7.13 14.86
N CYS A 94 7.59 6.00 14.15
CA CYS A 94 7.96 5.85 12.74
C CYS A 94 9.46 6.01 12.46
N SER A 95 10.32 5.69 13.45
CA SER A 95 11.76 5.60 13.24
C SER A 95 12.12 4.42 12.33
N THR A 96 13.30 4.44 11.70
CA THR A 96 13.74 3.33 10.86
C THR A 96 13.70 1.97 11.57
N PRO A 97 14.20 1.81 12.82
CA PRO A 97 14.09 0.53 13.54
C PRO A 97 12.64 0.08 13.75
N GLU A 98 11.73 1.01 14.10
CA GLU A 98 10.32 0.70 14.32
C GLU A 98 9.62 0.30 13.01
N THR A 99 9.88 1.02 11.93
CA THR A 99 9.40 0.68 10.58
C THR A 99 9.88 -0.71 10.15
N VAL A 100 11.16 -1.04 10.38
CA VAL A 100 11.72 -2.37 10.06
C VAL A 100 11.04 -3.46 10.87
N ALA A 101 10.85 -3.26 12.18
CA ALA A 101 10.18 -4.23 13.06
C ALA A 101 8.72 -4.48 12.61
N MET A 102 8.00 -3.42 12.29
CA MET A 102 6.63 -3.50 11.76
C MET A 102 6.57 -4.20 10.40
N ALA A 103 7.54 -3.96 9.53
CA ALA A 103 7.62 -4.62 8.23
C ALA A 103 7.90 -6.13 8.36
N VAL A 104 8.71 -6.53 9.34
CA VAL A 104 8.93 -7.95 9.68
C VAL A 104 7.63 -8.58 10.20
N ARG A 105 6.91 -7.92 11.12
CA ARG A 105 5.61 -8.40 11.64
C ARG A 105 4.59 -8.55 10.51
N ALA A 106 4.49 -7.58 9.59
CA ALA A 106 3.64 -7.70 8.40
C ALA A 106 3.95 -8.96 7.58
N ARG A 107 5.24 -9.26 7.36
CA ARG A 107 5.68 -10.47 6.64
C ARG A 107 5.36 -11.76 7.37
N GLN A 108 5.47 -11.80 8.70
CA GLN A 108 5.07 -12.95 9.51
C GLN A 108 3.58 -13.26 9.39
N HIS A 109 2.74 -12.24 9.18
CA HIS A 109 1.32 -12.41 8.87
C HIS A 109 1.04 -12.71 7.38
N GLY A 110 2.07 -12.82 6.54
CA GLY A 110 1.94 -13.11 5.11
C GLY A 110 1.47 -11.90 4.28
N MET A 111 1.60 -10.68 4.80
CA MET A 111 1.20 -9.46 4.11
C MET A 111 2.34 -8.88 3.28
N LYS A 112 1.99 -8.20 2.18
CA LYS A 112 2.94 -7.40 1.40
C LYS A 112 3.22 -6.08 2.12
N VAL A 113 4.35 -5.45 1.84
CA VAL A 113 4.75 -4.19 2.49
C VAL A 113 4.96 -3.08 1.46
N MET A 114 4.44 -1.91 1.77
CA MET A 114 4.79 -0.63 1.15
C MET A 114 5.51 0.24 2.19
N ILE A 115 6.66 0.81 1.83
CA ILE A 115 7.34 1.80 2.67
C ILE A 115 7.07 3.19 2.11
N ASN A 116 6.70 4.13 2.97
CA ASN A 116 6.42 5.51 2.62
C ASN A 116 7.46 6.45 3.25
N PHE A 117 8.39 6.95 2.44
CA PHE A 117 9.39 7.91 2.91
C PHE A 117 8.79 9.31 2.95
N HIS A 118 8.65 9.88 4.15
CA HIS A 118 8.20 11.26 4.31
C HIS A 118 9.31 12.28 4.02
N TYR A 119 10.58 11.89 4.18
CA TYR A 119 11.72 12.80 4.12
C TYR A 119 11.57 14.02 5.04
N SER A 120 11.07 13.76 6.25
CA SER A 120 10.86 14.71 7.33
C SER A 120 11.08 13.98 8.67
N ASP A 121 11.28 14.74 9.74
CA ASP A 121 11.31 14.22 11.11
C ASP A 121 9.90 14.04 11.69
N SER A 122 8.87 14.51 10.97
CA SER A 122 7.47 14.41 11.36
C SER A 122 6.55 14.27 10.14
N TRP A 123 5.25 14.48 10.32
CA TRP A 123 4.27 14.47 9.25
C TRP A 123 4.71 15.33 8.05
N ALA A 124 4.61 14.74 6.86
CA ALA A 124 4.79 15.42 5.59
C ALA A 124 3.46 15.33 4.84
N ASP A 125 2.92 16.48 4.44
CA ASP A 125 1.62 16.64 3.80
C ASP A 125 1.70 17.83 2.80
N PRO A 126 0.66 18.11 2.00
CA PRO A 126 0.68 19.20 1.02
C PRO A 126 1.04 20.58 1.57
N GLY A 127 0.73 20.83 2.84
CA GLY A 127 1.02 22.09 3.53
C GLY A 127 2.33 22.07 4.32
N LYS A 128 2.94 20.90 4.53
CA LYS A 128 4.13 20.71 5.38
C LYS A 128 5.09 19.73 4.73
N GLN A 129 6.19 20.25 4.18
CA GLN A 129 7.28 19.45 3.59
C GLN A 129 8.63 19.89 4.20
N TYR A 130 8.67 19.92 5.54
CA TYR A 130 9.84 20.38 6.28
C TYR A 130 11.01 19.43 6.13
N LYS A 131 12.21 20.00 5.95
CA LYS A 131 13.45 19.24 5.99
C LYS A 131 13.65 18.65 7.39
N PRO A 132 14.20 17.43 7.50
CA PRO A 132 14.78 16.94 8.74
C PRO A 132 15.74 17.97 9.32
N ALA A 133 15.78 18.11 10.64
CA ALA A 133 16.62 19.10 11.32
C ALA A 133 18.10 18.97 10.91
N ALA A 134 18.59 17.73 10.77
CA ALA A 134 19.95 17.44 10.33
C ALA A 134 20.26 17.87 8.88
N TRP A 135 19.25 18.15 8.07
CA TRP A 135 19.40 18.52 6.65
C TRP A 135 19.19 20.02 6.41
N VAL A 136 18.78 20.77 7.43
CA VAL A 136 18.63 22.23 7.35
C VAL A 136 20.01 22.88 7.14
N GLY A 137 20.11 23.75 6.14
CA GLY A 137 21.36 24.46 5.80
C GLY A 137 22.30 23.70 4.87
N LEU A 138 22.00 22.45 4.51
CA LEU A 138 22.77 21.73 3.49
C LEU A 138 22.63 22.41 2.11
N GLY A 139 23.73 22.44 1.36
CA GLY A 139 23.68 22.76 -0.07
C GLY A 139 22.93 21.68 -0.85
N PHE A 140 22.44 22.01 -2.04
CA PHE A 140 21.58 21.09 -2.81
C PHE A 140 22.20 19.70 -3.07
N GLU A 141 23.49 19.63 -3.39
CA GLU A 141 24.17 18.36 -3.62
C GLU A 141 24.26 17.49 -2.36
N ASP A 142 24.52 18.11 -1.20
CA ASP A 142 24.55 17.42 0.09
C ASP A 142 23.14 17.00 0.54
N LEU A 143 22.12 17.82 0.27
CA LEU A 143 20.72 17.49 0.52
C LEU A 143 20.28 16.27 -0.31
N LYS A 144 20.62 16.26 -1.60
CA LYS A 144 20.37 15.13 -2.51
C LYS A 144 21.07 13.86 -2.04
N LYS A 145 22.33 13.99 -1.60
CA LYS A 145 23.09 12.88 -1.02
C LYS A 145 22.46 12.38 0.28
N ALA A 146 22.02 13.28 1.16
CA ALA A 146 21.38 12.92 2.43
C ALA A 146 20.07 12.13 2.20
N LEU A 147 19.24 12.57 1.26
CA LEU A 147 18.03 11.84 0.84
C LEU A 147 18.37 10.45 0.31
N HIS A 148 19.35 10.37 -0.61
CA HIS A 148 19.79 9.09 -1.18
C HIS A 148 20.26 8.14 -0.09
N ASP A 149 21.15 8.60 0.79
CA ASP A 149 21.80 7.76 1.79
C ASP A 149 20.82 7.27 2.86
N TYR A 150 19.90 8.14 3.32
CA TYR A 150 18.82 7.73 4.20
C TYR A 150 17.93 6.67 3.54
N THR A 151 17.51 6.89 2.29
CA THR A 151 16.70 5.90 1.56
C THR A 151 17.43 4.56 1.42
N LEU A 152 18.73 4.61 1.09
CA LEU A 152 19.57 3.44 0.92
C LEU A 152 19.73 2.67 2.23
N ASP A 153 19.92 3.38 3.34
CA ASP A 153 20.09 2.79 4.66
C ASP A 153 18.82 2.06 5.12
N VAL A 154 17.65 2.71 5.08
CA VAL A 154 16.37 2.06 5.40
C VAL A 154 16.14 0.80 4.55
N MET A 155 16.39 0.88 3.25
CA MET A 155 16.23 -0.26 2.35
C MET A 155 17.21 -1.40 2.68
N LYS A 156 18.46 -1.09 3.04
CA LYS A 156 19.44 -2.09 3.50
C LYS A 156 19.00 -2.75 4.80
N GLN A 157 18.51 -1.97 5.77
CA GLN A 157 18.03 -2.51 7.05
C GLN A 157 16.84 -3.46 6.84
N LEU A 158 15.87 -3.08 5.99
CA LEU A 158 14.76 -3.96 5.61
C LEU A 158 15.25 -5.26 4.96
N LYS A 159 16.17 -5.17 3.98
CA LYS A 159 16.74 -6.34 3.31
C LYS A 159 17.48 -7.27 4.28
N ASN A 160 18.26 -6.69 5.20
CA ASN A 160 18.98 -7.45 6.23
C ASN A 160 18.02 -8.15 7.20
N ALA A 161 16.85 -7.54 7.46
CA ALA A 161 15.77 -8.16 8.24
C ALA A 161 14.92 -9.16 7.42
N GLY A 162 15.29 -9.47 6.18
CA GLY A 162 14.57 -10.41 5.32
C GLY A 162 13.29 -9.85 4.69
N VAL A 163 13.11 -8.52 4.69
CA VAL A 163 11.97 -7.84 4.09
C VAL A 163 12.36 -7.19 2.78
N SER A 164 11.63 -7.49 1.72
CA SER A 164 11.69 -6.78 0.44
C SER A 164 10.35 -6.13 0.17
N PRO A 165 10.23 -4.79 0.30
CA PRO A 165 8.98 -4.09 0.02
C PRO A 165 8.54 -4.30 -1.43
N GLU A 166 7.24 -4.53 -1.63
CA GLU A 166 6.66 -4.62 -2.97
C GLU A 166 6.58 -3.22 -3.60
N TRP A 167 6.38 -2.19 -2.78
CA TRP A 167 6.33 -0.78 -3.18
C TRP A 167 7.14 0.11 -2.23
N VAL A 168 7.66 1.20 -2.78
CA VAL A 168 8.24 2.31 -2.02
C VAL A 168 7.70 3.63 -2.57
N GLN A 169 7.20 4.51 -1.69
CA GLN A 169 6.91 5.89 -2.02
C GLN A 169 8.14 6.78 -1.77
N ILE A 170 8.47 7.61 -2.75
CA ILE A 170 9.51 8.65 -2.63
C ILE A 170 8.78 9.97 -2.37
N GLY A 171 8.56 10.28 -1.10
CA GLY A 171 7.72 11.39 -0.64
C GLY A 171 6.29 10.96 -0.30
N ASN A 172 5.66 11.72 0.60
CA ASN A 172 4.24 11.60 0.96
C ASN A 172 3.50 12.85 0.53
N GLU A 173 2.42 12.69 -0.25
CA GLU A 173 1.58 13.78 -0.76
C GLU A 173 2.39 15.02 -1.17
N ILE A 174 3.06 14.94 -2.33
CA ILE A 174 4.05 15.94 -2.79
C ILE A 174 3.53 16.87 -3.91
N PRO A 175 2.28 17.41 -3.87
CA PRO A 175 1.77 18.26 -4.95
C PRO A 175 2.59 19.54 -5.13
N GLY A 176 3.22 20.04 -4.06
CA GLY A 176 4.13 21.19 -4.06
C GLY A 176 5.60 20.80 -4.02
N GLY A 177 5.91 19.49 -4.05
CA GLY A 177 7.28 18.96 -3.94
C GLY A 177 7.60 18.38 -2.56
N LEU A 178 8.89 18.19 -2.28
CA LEU A 178 9.41 17.71 -0.98
C LEU A 178 10.68 18.48 -0.60
N LEU A 179 11.08 18.45 0.68
CA LEU A 179 12.30 19.11 1.16
C LEU A 179 12.39 20.58 0.71
N LEU A 180 11.37 21.37 1.09
CA LEU A 180 11.25 22.75 0.62
C LEU A 180 12.35 23.66 1.22
N PRO A 181 12.78 24.71 0.48
CA PRO A 181 12.30 25.12 -0.86
C PRO A 181 13.00 24.44 -2.05
N GLU A 182 14.09 23.70 -1.85
CA GLU A 182 14.93 23.16 -2.93
C GLU A 182 14.17 22.19 -3.83
N GLY A 183 13.38 21.29 -3.23
CA GLY A 183 12.52 20.38 -3.98
C GLY A 183 11.12 20.90 -4.25
N SER A 184 10.92 22.22 -4.36
CA SER A 184 9.63 22.81 -4.76
C SER A 184 9.26 22.45 -6.21
N THR A 185 7.97 22.35 -6.52
CA THR A 185 7.48 22.29 -7.90
C THR A 185 7.70 23.58 -8.71
N ASP A 186 8.11 24.67 -8.06
CA ASP A 186 8.64 25.86 -8.76
C ASP A 186 10.07 25.61 -9.28
N ASN A 187 10.74 24.56 -8.79
CA ASN A 187 12.09 24.15 -9.13
C ASN A 187 12.15 22.67 -9.55
N TRP A 188 11.41 22.33 -10.60
CA TRP A 188 11.37 20.97 -11.16
C TRP A 188 12.75 20.34 -11.45
N PRO A 189 13.77 21.06 -11.95
CA PRO A 189 15.10 20.47 -12.15
C PRO A 189 15.74 19.91 -10.86
N GLN A 190 15.53 20.56 -9.71
CA GLN A 190 16.03 20.06 -8.43
C GLN A 190 15.11 18.99 -7.83
N LEU A 191 13.79 19.19 -7.87
CA LEU A 191 12.81 18.19 -7.44
C LEU A 191 13.01 16.85 -8.18
N ALA A 192 13.20 16.89 -9.50
CA ALA A 192 13.43 15.69 -10.28
C ALA A 192 14.71 14.95 -9.89
N GLN A 193 15.78 15.67 -9.54
CA GLN A 193 17.02 15.07 -9.03
C GLN A 193 16.83 14.44 -7.66
N LEU A 194 16.08 15.05 -6.75
CA LEU A 194 15.76 14.49 -5.43
C LEU A 194 14.93 13.20 -5.57
N LEU A 195 13.88 13.22 -6.39
CA LEU A 195 13.04 12.05 -6.65
C LEU A 195 13.83 10.90 -7.29
N ASN A 196 14.69 11.22 -8.27
CA ASN A 196 15.54 10.23 -8.93
C ASN A 196 16.63 9.68 -8.00
N ALA A 197 17.15 10.47 -7.05
CA ALA A 197 18.08 10.00 -6.04
C ALA A 197 17.43 8.98 -5.09
N GLY A 198 16.20 9.23 -4.65
CA GLY A 198 15.41 8.26 -3.87
C GLY A 198 15.12 6.98 -4.67
N HIS A 199 14.74 7.12 -5.95
CA HIS A 199 14.58 5.98 -6.86
C HIS A 199 15.85 5.12 -6.94
N ASP A 200 17.01 5.73 -7.19
CA ASP A 200 18.27 4.99 -7.35
C ASP A 200 18.69 4.27 -6.07
N ALA A 201 18.50 4.90 -4.91
CA ALA A 201 18.77 4.28 -3.61
C ALA A 201 17.92 3.01 -3.39
N VAL A 202 16.63 3.06 -3.75
CA VAL A 202 15.74 1.88 -3.67
C VAL A 202 16.20 0.80 -4.65
N LYS A 203 16.43 1.14 -5.92
CA LYS A 203 16.79 0.17 -6.96
C LYS A 203 18.17 -0.47 -6.70
N ALA A 204 19.08 0.21 -6.01
CA ALA A 204 20.38 -0.35 -5.61
C ALA A 204 20.25 -1.54 -4.65
N VAL A 205 19.17 -1.61 -3.86
CA VAL A 205 18.95 -2.67 -2.87
C VAL A 205 17.94 -3.71 -3.37
N SER A 206 16.86 -3.24 -3.99
CA SER A 206 15.73 -4.03 -4.45
C SER A 206 15.25 -3.56 -5.84
N PRO A 207 15.88 -4.04 -6.94
CA PRO A 207 15.52 -3.64 -8.30
C PRO A 207 14.06 -3.89 -8.68
N ALA A 208 13.43 -4.92 -8.08
CA ALA A 208 12.06 -5.32 -8.35
C ALA A 208 11.00 -4.48 -7.62
N THR A 209 11.38 -3.73 -6.57
CA THR A 209 10.45 -2.88 -5.81
C THR A 209 9.89 -1.80 -6.71
N LYS A 210 8.56 -1.61 -6.70
CA LYS A 210 7.89 -0.60 -7.51
C LYS A 210 7.98 0.77 -6.84
N ILE A 211 8.40 1.77 -7.60
CA ILE A 211 8.47 3.16 -7.13
C ILE A 211 7.12 3.84 -7.34
N VAL A 212 6.57 4.40 -6.27
CA VAL A 212 5.31 5.13 -6.25
C VAL A 212 5.61 6.62 -6.07
N LEU A 213 4.99 7.46 -6.90
CA LEU A 213 4.89 8.90 -6.64
C LEU A 213 3.46 9.23 -6.25
N HIS A 214 3.29 10.02 -5.20
CA HIS A 214 2.03 10.16 -4.48
C HIS A 214 1.60 11.63 -4.40
N VAL A 215 0.39 11.91 -4.90
CA VAL A 215 -0.23 13.24 -4.88
C VAL A 215 -1.61 13.13 -4.21
N ASP A 216 -2.03 14.18 -3.52
CA ASP A 216 -3.34 14.29 -2.84
C ASP A 216 -4.46 14.76 -3.78
N GLN A 217 -5.71 14.68 -3.32
CA GLN A 217 -6.93 15.00 -4.09
C GLN A 217 -7.07 14.18 -5.37
N GLY A 218 -7.21 12.86 -5.25
CA GLY A 218 -7.37 11.93 -6.37
C GLY A 218 -8.57 12.19 -7.27
N ASN A 219 -9.53 13.00 -6.85
CA ASN A 219 -10.64 13.51 -7.67
C ASN A 219 -10.23 14.68 -8.60
N ASN A 220 -9.10 15.34 -8.37
CA ASN A 220 -8.66 16.51 -9.12
C ASN A 220 -7.73 16.12 -10.29
N ASN A 221 -8.32 15.79 -11.45
CA ASN A 221 -7.54 15.36 -12.61
C ASN A 221 -6.58 16.44 -13.14
N ALA A 222 -6.97 17.72 -13.11
CA ALA A 222 -6.13 18.80 -13.62
C ALA A 222 -4.82 18.91 -12.84
N ARG A 223 -4.90 18.79 -11.50
CA ARG A 223 -3.74 18.77 -10.61
C ARG A 223 -2.79 17.61 -10.94
N PHE A 224 -3.35 16.42 -11.08
CA PHE A 224 -2.58 15.22 -11.42
C PHE A 224 -1.91 15.31 -12.79
N ARG A 225 -2.64 15.77 -13.81
CA ARG A 225 -2.06 16.01 -15.14
C ARG A 225 -0.88 16.97 -15.06
N TRP A 226 -1.08 18.16 -14.50
CA TRP A 226 -0.03 19.16 -14.39
C TRP A 226 1.24 18.62 -13.71
N TRP A 227 1.06 17.91 -12.59
CA TRP A 227 2.18 17.38 -11.81
C TRP A 227 2.93 16.27 -12.58
N PHE A 228 2.22 15.28 -13.11
CA PHE A 228 2.84 14.14 -13.79
C PHE A 228 3.35 14.47 -15.20
N ASP A 229 2.76 15.45 -15.89
CA ASP A 229 3.30 15.99 -17.14
C ASP A 229 4.65 16.66 -16.86
N SER A 230 4.74 17.44 -15.78
CA SER A 230 5.97 18.11 -15.37
C SER A 230 7.04 17.13 -14.90
N ALA A 231 6.67 16.12 -14.11
CA ALA A 231 7.58 15.04 -13.70
C ALA A 231 8.12 14.25 -14.89
N THR A 232 7.26 13.93 -15.87
CA THR A 232 7.66 13.23 -17.10
C THR A 232 8.59 14.09 -17.94
N LYS A 233 8.30 15.38 -18.11
CA LYS A 233 9.16 16.33 -18.83
C LYS A 233 10.57 16.44 -18.24
N HIS A 234 10.71 16.27 -16.93
CA HIS A 234 11.99 16.29 -16.22
C HIS A 234 12.60 14.90 -15.98
N ASN A 235 12.11 13.88 -16.68
CA ASN A 235 12.63 12.50 -16.61
C ASN A 235 12.64 11.90 -15.19
N VAL A 236 11.62 12.19 -14.39
CA VAL A 236 11.42 11.51 -13.11
C VAL A 236 11.02 10.06 -13.36
N ARG A 237 11.73 9.11 -12.74
CA ARG A 237 11.49 7.67 -12.91
C ARG A 237 10.59 7.12 -11.82
N PHE A 238 9.52 6.44 -12.22
CA PHE A 238 8.56 5.81 -11.31
C PHE A 238 7.74 4.73 -12.04
N ASP A 239 7.13 3.84 -11.26
CA ASP A 239 6.38 2.67 -11.72
C ASP A 239 4.86 2.82 -11.53
N VAL A 240 4.44 3.54 -10.47
CA VAL A 240 3.04 3.64 -10.03
C VAL A 240 2.69 5.08 -9.67
N ILE A 241 1.47 5.50 -10.04
CA ILE A 241 0.86 6.76 -9.62
C ILE A 241 -0.04 6.48 -8.40
N GLY A 242 0.34 7.02 -7.24
CA GLY A 242 -0.41 6.94 -5.99
C GLY A 242 -1.30 8.16 -5.78
N MET A 243 -2.50 7.94 -5.24
CA MET A 243 -3.49 8.98 -4.95
C MET A 243 -3.96 8.89 -3.50
N SER A 244 -4.13 10.04 -2.85
CA SER A 244 -5.04 10.15 -1.69
C SER A 244 -6.43 10.50 -2.15
N TYR A 245 -7.46 9.90 -1.55
CA TYR A 245 -8.86 10.28 -1.80
C TYR A 245 -9.66 10.32 -0.50
N TYR A 246 -10.05 11.53 -0.10
CA TYR A 246 -10.82 11.80 1.10
C TYR A 246 -11.88 12.86 0.81
N PRO A 247 -13.17 12.50 0.73
CA PRO A 247 -14.25 13.47 0.59
C PRO A 247 -14.27 14.51 1.74
N TRP A 248 -13.88 14.09 2.95
CA TRP A 248 -13.80 14.96 4.13
C TRP A 248 -12.87 16.17 3.99
N TRP A 249 -11.80 16.06 3.19
CA TRP A 249 -10.84 17.17 2.98
C TRP A 249 -11.17 18.04 1.76
N LEU A 250 -12.23 17.69 1.01
CA LEU A 250 -12.71 18.52 -0.08
C LEU A 250 -13.51 19.72 0.44
N GLU A 251 -13.56 20.79 -0.36
CA GLU A 251 -14.36 21.96 -0.06
C GLU A 251 -15.82 21.57 0.19
N GLY A 252 -16.38 22.02 1.32
CA GLY A 252 -17.73 21.67 1.74
C GLY A 252 -17.91 20.28 2.36
N LYS A 253 -16.84 19.48 2.47
CA LYS A 253 -16.86 18.10 3.01
C LYS A 253 -18.00 17.24 2.42
N PRO A 254 -18.14 17.19 1.08
CA PRO A 254 -19.23 16.51 0.42
C PRO A 254 -19.23 15.01 0.72
N ASP A 255 -20.38 14.38 0.57
CA ASP A 255 -20.46 12.94 0.50
C ASP A 255 -19.66 12.42 -0.72
N TYR A 256 -19.08 11.22 -0.60
CA TYR A 256 -18.25 10.62 -1.63
C TYR A 256 -18.97 10.47 -2.98
N THR A 257 -20.29 10.29 -2.97
CA THR A 257 -21.09 10.14 -4.20
C THR A 257 -20.96 11.31 -5.16
N LEU A 258 -20.61 12.51 -4.67
CA LEU A 258 -20.41 13.70 -5.49
C LEU A 258 -19.05 13.76 -6.20
N SER A 259 -18.06 12.98 -5.76
CA SER A 259 -16.68 13.06 -6.29
C SER A 259 -16.08 11.72 -6.73
N ILE A 260 -16.77 10.60 -6.46
CA ILE A 260 -16.26 9.25 -6.78
C ILE A 260 -16.10 9.01 -8.29
N ASN A 261 -16.93 9.67 -9.11
CA ASN A 261 -16.79 9.60 -10.56
C ASN A 261 -15.55 10.35 -11.04
N ASP A 262 -15.20 11.47 -10.41
CA ASP A 262 -14.00 12.23 -10.74
C ASP A 262 -12.73 11.45 -10.37
N LEU A 263 -12.73 10.75 -9.23
CA LEU A 263 -11.66 9.79 -8.89
C LEU A 263 -11.51 8.74 -9.99
N GLY A 264 -12.62 8.13 -10.40
CA GLY A 264 -12.63 7.14 -11.48
C GLY A 264 -12.09 7.69 -12.81
N TYR A 265 -12.49 8.90 -13.17
CA TYR A 265 -11.98 9.58 -14.36
C TYR A 265 -10.48 9.82 -14.26
N ASN A 266 -9.99 10.33 -13.13
CA ASN A 266 -8.57 10.60 -12.91
C ASN A 266 -7.73 9.32 -12.96
N LEU A 267 -8.15 8.25 -12.28
CA LEU A 267 -7.47 6.94 -12.32
C LEU A 267 -7.30 6.42 -13.75
N ASN A 268 -8.36 6.52 -14.57
CA ASN A 268 -8.32 6.09 -15.96
C ASN A 268 -7.38 6.95 -16.81
N ASP A 269 -7.47 8.28 -16.69
CA ASP A 269 -6.60 9.18 -17.43
C ASP A 269 -5.12 8.99 -17.05
N MET A 270 -4.79 8.90 -15.76
CA MET A 270 -3.41 8.65 -15.31
C MET A 270 -2.85 7.34 -15.86
N ALA A 271 -3.65 6.28 -15.84
CA ALA A 271 -3.25 4.97 -16.34
C ALA A 271 -3.06 4.93 -17.86
N ALA A 272 -3.93 5.63 -18.61
CA ALA A 272 -3.87 5.70 -20.06
C ALA A 272 -2.76 6.64 -20.55
N ARG A 273 -2.69 7.86 -20.00
CA ARG A 273 -1.77 8.93 -20.42
C ARG A 273 -0.30 8.58 -20.22
N TYR A 274 0.05 8.07 -19.04
CA TYR A 274 1.45 7.78 -18.71
C TYR A 274 1.82 6.31 -18.88
N GLY A 275 0.86 5.46 -19.25
CA GLY A 275 1.07 4.02 -19.35
C GLY A 275 1.35 3.34 -18.00
N LYS A 276 1.14 4.04 -16.87
CA LYS A 276 1.49 3.57 -15.53
C LYS A 276 0.36 2.80 -14.86
N LYS A 277 0.73 2.05 -13.82
CA LYS A 277 -0.22 1.50 -12.86
C LYS A 277 -0.67 2.60 -11.89
N VAL A 278 -1.87 2.47 -11.34
CA VAL A 278 -2.47 3.45 -10.41
C VAL A 278 -2.93 2.78 -9.13
N MET A 279 -2.92 3.51 -8.02
CA MET A 279 -3.30 3.01 -6.71
C MET A 279 -3.88 4.13 -5.86
N VAL A 280 -4.91 3.84 -5.07
CA VAL A 280 -5.33 4.74 -3.99
C VAL A 280 -4.54 4.31 -2.75
N VAL A 281 -3.51 5.07 -2.40
CA VAL A 281 -2.58 4.72 -1.31
C VAL A 281 -2.99 5.31 0.03
N GLU A 282 -3.97 6.22 0.02
CA GLU A 282 -4.61 6.74 1.22
C GLU A 282 -6.09 7.04 0.95
N THR A 283 -6.96 6.56 1.82
CA THR A 283 -8.38 6.92 1.89
C THR A 283 -8.91 6.65 3.29
N GLY A 284 -10.00 7.30 3.66
CA GLY A 284 -10.65 7.16 4.94
C GLY A 284 -11.97 7.91 4.95
N GLY A 285 -12.92 7.41 5.73
CA GLY A 285 -14.23 8.02 5.92
C GLY A 285 -14.53 8.14 7.40
N GLU A 286 -15.59 8.87 7.74
CA GLU A 286 -15.94 9.13 9.14
C GLU A 286 -16.24 7.82 9.89
N ASP A 287 -15.58 7.62 11.03
CA ASP A 287 -15.75 6.47 11.91
C ASP A 287 -17.19 6.28 12.42
N VAL A 288 -17.87 7.39 12.76
CA VAL A 288 -19.27 7.43 13.23
C VAL A 288 -20.28 7.16 12.12
N GLN A 289 -19.85 7.19 10.85
CA GLN A 289 -20.67 6.86 9.69
C GLN A 289 -20.21 5.56 9.03
N SER A 290 -19.92 4.54 9.83
CA SER A 290 -19.32 3.27 9.38
C SER A 290 -20.00 2.61 8.17
N GLN A 291 -21.34 2.68 8.05
CA GLN A 291 -22.05 2.19 6.87
C GLN A 291 -21.78 3.04 5.62
N ASN A 292 -21.68 4.36 5.76
CA ASN A 292 -21.32 5.24 4.65
C ASN A 292 -19.86 5.01 4.24
N THR A 293 -18.95 4.90 5.21
CA THR A 293 -17.53 4.60 4.99
C THR A 293 -17.35 3.24 4.30
N TYR A 294 -18.11 2.21 4.69
CA TYR A 294 -18.18 0.94 3.96
C TYR A 294 -18.58 1.14 2.48
N ASN A 295 -19.68 1.88 2.23
CA ASN A 295 -20.17 2.10 0.87
C ASN A 295 -19.16 2.88 0.02
N MET A 296 -18.51 3.89 0.60
CA MET A 296 -17.45 4.66 -0.03
C MET A 296 -16.28 3.75 -0.42
N LEU A 297 -15.77 2.94 0.50
CA LEU A 297 -14.64 2.04 0.23
C LEU A 297 -14.97 1.04 -0.88
N VAL A 298 -16.16 0.44 -0.86
CA VAL A 298 -16.64 -0.42 -1.95
C VAL A 298 -16.63 0.33 -3.28
N ALA A 299 -17.09 1.59 -3.30
CA ALA A 299 -17.10 2.40 -4.51
C ALA A 299 -15.67 2.72 -5.00
N VAL A 300 -14.75 3.08 -4.11
CA VAL A 300 -13.33 3.33 -4.42
C VAL A 300 -12.68 2.07 -4.98
N ILE A 301 -12.85 0.92 -4.31
CA ILE A 301 -12.34 -0.38 -4.77
C ILE A 301 -12.86 -0.70 -6.18
N LYS A 302 -14.16 -0.50 -6.43
CA LYS A 302 -14.76 -0.68 -7.76
C LYS A 302 -14.14 0.24 -8.81
N LYS A 303 -13.93 1.53 -8.50
CA LYS A 303 -13.27 2.47 -9.43
C LYS A 303 -11.84 2.06 -9.77
N VAL A 304 -11.06 1.60 -8.77
CA VAL A 304 -9.70 1.12 -9.01
C VAL A 304 -9.70 -0.19 -9.82
N LYS A 305 -10.54 -1.17 -9.47
CA LYS A 305 -10.69 -2.43 -10.24
C LYS A 305 -11.12 -2.19 -11.70
N ALA A 306 -11.93 -1.15 -11.93
CA ALA A 306 -12.43 -0.80 -13.27
C ALA A 306 -11.38 -0.18 -14.20
N VAL A 307 -10.19 0.19 -13.71
CA VAL A 307 -9.14 0.78 -14.55
C VAL A 307 -8.66 -0.25 -15.61
N PRO A 308 -8.74 0.07 -16.92
CA PRO A 308 -8.42 -0.86 -17.99
C PRO A 308 -7.03 -1.51 -17.90
N GLY A 309 -6.94 -2.74 -18.40
CA GLY A 309 -5.69 -3.50 -18.44
C GLY A 309 -5.15 -3.93 -17.07
N LYS A 310 -6.03 -4.01 -16.05
CA LYS A 310 -5.67 -4.35 -14.65
C LYS A 310 -4.59 -3.40 -14.10
N LYS A 311 -4.62 -2.13 -14.52
CA LYS A 311 -3.66 -1.11 -14.11
C LYS A 311 -3.96 -0.53 -12.72
N GLY A 312 -5.20 -0.64 -12.24
CA GLY A 312 -5.54 -0.32 -10.86
C GLY A 312 -5.08 -1.43 -9.91
N LEU A 313 -4.12 -1.11 -9.05
CA LEU A 313 -3.44 -2.10 -8.21
C LEU A 313 -4.15 -2.36 -6.88
N GLY A 314 -4.81 -1.36 -6.32
CA GLY A 314 -5.51 -1.52 -5.06
C GLY A 314 -5.78 -0.22 -4.32
N VAL A 315 -6.26 -0.41 -3.09
CA VAL A 315 -6.71 0.62 -2.17
C VAL A 315 -6.08 0.35 -0.81
N MET A 316 -5.58 1.40 -0.15
CA MET A 316 -5.07 1.33 1.22
C MET A 316 -5.84 2.30 2.11
N TYR A 317 -6.48 1.78 3.17
CA TYR A 317 -7.09 2.62 4.20
C TYR A 317 -6.01 3.21 5.08
N TRP A 318 -6.08 4.50 5.38
CA TRP A 318 -5.09 5.14 6.24
C TRP A 318 -5.48 5.03 7.71
N GLU A 319 -4.65 4.38 8.52
CA GLU A 319 -4.79 4.23 9.96
C GLU A 319 -6.19 3.78 10.41
N PRO A 320 -6.74 2.68 9.85
CA PRO A 320 -8.08 2.22 10.23
C PRO A 320 -8.18 1.95 11.73
N GLN A 321 -7.11 1.47 12.35
CA GLN A 321 -7.05 1.12 13.77
C GLN A 321 -6.88 2.33 14.70
N GLY A 322 -6.61 3.52 14.16
CA GLY A 322 -6.35 4.74 14.92
C GLY A 322 -7.60 5.35 15.56
N ALA A 323 -8.31 4.59 16.41
CA ALA A 323 -9.57 4.97 17.04
C ALA A 323 -9.57 6.42 17.52
N ARG A 324 -10.67 7.15 17.26
CA ARG A 324 -10.77 8.59 17.55
C ARG A 324 -10.59 8.90 19.04
N SER A 325 -11.03 8.04 19.94
CA SER A 325 -10.77 8.16 21.38
C SER A 325 -9.28 8.23 21.73
N TRP A 326 -8.41 7.66 20.91
CA TRP A 326 -6.96 7.70 21.08
C TRP A 326 -6.29 8.78 20.20
N SER A 327 -6.60 8.81 18.90
CA SER A 327 -5.93 9.67 17.91
C SER A 327 -6.50 11.09 17.82
N GLN A 328 -7.73 11.30 18.29
CA GLN A 328 -8.57 12.47 17.99
C GLN A 328 -8.84 12.66 16.47
N TYR A 329 -8.53 11.66 15.65
CA TYR A 329 -8.69 11.69 14.21
C TYR A 329 -10.02 11.06 13.79
N PRO A 330 -10.88 11.77 13.03
CA PRO A 330 -12.25 11.32 12.79
C PRO A 330 -12.41 10.29 11.67
N LEU A 331 -11.35 9.99 10.90
CA LEU A 331 -11.45 9.16 9.70
C LEU A 331 -10.86 7.74 9.89
N SER A 332 -10.77 7.27 11.13
CA SER A 332 -10.42 5.88 11.42
C SER A 332 -11.56 4.92 11.05
N ALA A 333 -11.32 3.62 11.16
CA ALA A 333 -12.31 2.58 10.98
C ALA A 333 -12.46 1.73 12.25
N TRP A 334 -12.16 2.31 13.43
CA TRP A 334 -12.21 1.64 14.73
C TRP A 334 -13.19 2.33 15.68
N GLY A 335 -13.93 1.53 16.44
CA GLY A 335 -14.82 2.00 17.50
C GLY A 335 -14.09 2.29 18.82
N ASP A 336 -14.77 2.98 19.72
CA ASP A 336 -14.29 3.27 21.08
C ASP A 336 -14.20 2.01 21.97
N ASP A 337 -14.80 0.91 21.53
CA ASP A 337 -14.71 -0.41 22.16
C ASP A 337 -13.46 -1.21 21.74
N GLY A 338 -12.57 -0.59 20.94
CA GLY A 338 -11.32 -1.21 20.48
C GLY A 338 -11.51 -2.23 19.36
N LYS A 339 -12.67 -2.26 18.70
CA LYS A 339 -13.01 -3.15 17.60
C LYS A 339 -13.00 -2.45 16.25
N PRO A 340 -12.75 -3.18 15.15
CA PRO A 340 -13.02 -2.67 13.81
C PRO A 340 -14.50 -2.34 13.65
N THR A 341 -14.79 -1.29 12.91
CA THR A 341 -16.15 -0.98 12.44
C THR A 341 -16.45 -1.74 11.16
N LYS A 342 -17.73 -1.75 10.77
CA LYS A 342 -18.20 -2.30 9.49
C LYS A 342 -17.46 -1.78 8.26
N ALA A 343 -16.83 -0.59 8.33
CA ALA A 343 -16.02 -0.07 7.23
C ALA A 343 -14.96 -1.07 6.74
N MET A 344 -14.34 -1.83 7.64
CA MET A 344 -13.29 -2.79 7.29
C MET A 344 -13.79 -3.95 6.43
N ASP A 345 -15.07 -4.31 6.55
CA ASP A 345 -15.68 -5.38 5.74
C ASP A 345 -15.76 -5.02 4.25
N ALA A 346 -15.57 -3.75 3.88
CA ALA A 346 -15.53 -3.34 2.47
C ALA A 346 -14.39 -4.04 1.70
N PHE A 347 -13.32 -4.45 2.39
CA PHE A 347 -12.22 -5.19 1.77
C PHE A 347 -12.51 -6.68 1.57
N LEU A 348 -13.54 -7.22 2.23
CA LEU A 348 -14.07 -8.56 1.99
C LEU A 348 -15.04 -8.59 0.80
N ALA A 349 -15.54 -7.44 0.35
CA ALA A 349 -16.46 -7.35 -0.78
C ALA A 349 -15.76 -7.65 -2.12
N ASP A 350 -16.48 -8.32 -3.01
CA ASP A 350 -16.01 -8.73 -4.35
C ASP A 350 -15.81 -7.57 -5.33
#